data_AF-A0A7S1E9S3-F1
#
_entry.id   AF-A0A7S1E9S3-F1
#
_cell.length_a   1.000
_cell.length_b   1.000
_cell.length_c   1.000
_cell.angle_alpha   90.00
_cell.angle_beta   90.00
_cell.angle_gamma   90.00
#
_symmetry.space_group_name_H-M   'P 1'
#
loop_
_entity.id
_entity.type
_entity.pdbx_description
1 polymer ?
#
loop_
_entity_poly.entity_id
_entity_poly.type
_entity_poly.pdbx_seq_one_letter_code
_entity_poly.pdbx_strand_id
1 'polypeptide(L)'
;DERGFIEAKEKKVLVQQGIKLFNLKGKKGIEMLVSSGHIERTPLSIAHFFHSNTDLDKRAVGDYMGEADELNKGVLYAYVDLMSFEDLTIDGALRKFLSGALPR
;
A
#
# COMPACT_ATOMS: atom_id res chain seq x y z
N ASP A 1 10.10 -11.64 26.34
CA ASP A 1 9.66 -12.99 26.77
C ASP A 1 9.37 -13.85 25.53
N GLU A 2 9.22 -15.16 25.69
CA GLU A 2 8.98 -16.11 24.58
C GLU A 2 7.64 -15.87 23.87
N ARG A 3 6.62 -15.36 24.57
CA ARG A 3 5.28 -15.10 24.02
C ARG A 3 5.31 -13.94 23.02
N GLY A 4 5.96 -12.82 23.37
CA GLY A 4 6.11 -11.68 22.48
C GLY A 4 6.87 -12.01 21.18
N PHE A 5 7.81 -12.96 21.22
CA PHE A 5 8.50 -13.43 20.01
C PHE A 5 7.57 -14.24 19.08
N ILE A 6 6.74 -15.11 19.64
CA ILE A 6 5.75 -15.89 18.87
C ILE A 6 4.71 -14.96 18.24
N GLU A 7 4.18 -14.01 19.00
CA GLU A 7 3.20 -13.02 18.50
C GLU A 7 3.77 -12.16 17.36
N ALA A 8 5.02 -11.70 17.48
CA ALA A 8 5.68 -10.94 16.43
C ALA A 8 5.85 -11.77 15.15
N LYS A 9 6.20 -13.06 15.28
CA LYS A 9 6.32 -13.99 14.15
C LYS A 9 4.98 -14.22 13.47
N GLU A 10 3.92 -14.44 14.23
CA GLU A 10 2.56 -14.63 13.70
C GLU A 10 2.06 -13.39 12.96
N LYS A 11 2.24 -12.19 13.55
CA LYS A 11 1.92 -10.91 12.87
C LYS A 11 2.66 -10.79 11.55
N LYS A 12 3.96 -11.08 11.50
CA LYS A 12 4.75 -11.05 10.26
C LYS A 12 4.21 -12.01 9.20
N VAL A 13 3.79 -13.22 9.59
CA VAL A 13 3.20 -14.20 8.67
C VAL A 13 1.89 -13.69 8.07
N LEU A 14 1.00 -13.11 8.90
CA LEU A 14 -0.27 -12.56 8.43
C LEU A 14 -0.08 -11.42 7.43
N VAL A 15 0.88 -10.52 7.70
CA VAL A 15 1.23 -9.45 6.75
C VAL A 15 1.69 -10.02 5.42
N GLN A 16 2.60 -10.99 5.46
CA GLN A 16 3.14 -11.60 4.24
C GLN A 16 2.07 -12.34 3.44
N GLN A 17 1.09 -12.97 4.10
CA GLN A 17 -0.08 -13.54 3.43
C GLN A 17 -0.98 -12.46 2.83
N GLY A 18 -1.20 -11.36 3.56
CA GLY A 18 -1.97 -10.21 3.08
C GLY A 18 -1.34 -9.54 1.86
N ILE A 19 -0.01 -9.36 1.84
CA ILE A 19 0.75 -8.85 0.69
C ILE A 19 0.62 -9.78 -0.51
N LYS A 20 0.80 -11.10 -0.31
CA LYS A 20 0.61 -12.09 -1.39
C LYS A 20 -0.80 -12.04 -1.96
N LEU A 21 -1.81 -11.93 -1.10
CA LEU A 21 -3.20 -11.82 -1.52
C LEU A 21 -3.47 -10.49 -2.22
N PHE A 22 -2.89 -9.38 -1.76
CA PHE A 22 -2.99 -8.08 -2.41
C PHE A 22 -2.43 -8.12 -3.83
N ASN A 23 -1.22 -8.65 -4.00
CA ASN A 23 -0.56 -8.76 -5.30
C ASN A 23 -1.37 -9.61 -6.30
N LEU A 24 -2.19 -10.55 -5.82
CA LEU A 24 -3.08 -11.37 -6.65
C LEU A 24 -4.48 -10.76 -6.84
N LYS A 25 -5.02 -10.15 -5.78
CA LYS A 25 -6.41 -9.68 -5.64
C LYS A 25 -6.44 -8.45 -4.73
N GLY A 26 -6.08 -7.28 -5.27
CA GLY A 26 -5.89 -6.02 -4.54
C GLY A 26 -6.87 -5.80 -3.38
N LYS A 27 -8.18 -5.67 -3.67
CA LYS A 27 -9.23 -5.46 -2.65
C LYS A 27 -9.25 -6.51 -1.55
N LYS A 28 -9.16 -7.80 -1.91
CA LYS A 28 -9.18 -8.90 -0.92
C LYS A 28 -7.94 -8.87 -0.03
N GLY A 29 -6.79 -8.47 -0.55
CA GLY A 29 -5.58 -8.28 0.25
C GLY A 29 -5.75 -7.17 1.29
N ILE A 30 -6.28 -6.02 0.88
CA ILE A 30 -6.59 -4.92 1.82
C ILE A 30 -7.62 -5.34 2.86
N GLU A 31 -8.71 -5.98 2.46
CA GLU A 31 -9.74 -6.47 3.38
C GLU A 31 -9.17 -7.44 4.42
N MET A 32 -8.27 -8.34 4.01
CA MET A 32 -7.59 -9.25 4.94
C MET A 32 -6.68 -8.50 5.93
N LEU A 33 -5.88 -7.55 5.44
CA LEU A 33 -4.98 -6.75 6.28
C LEU A 33 -5.76 -5.88 7.27
N VAL A 34 -6.90 -5.32 6.86
CA VAL A 34 -7.84 -4.60 7.72
C VAL A 34 -8.47 -5.53 8.75
N SER A 35 -8.99 -6.69 8.33
CA SER A 35 -9.69 -7.62 9.21
C SER A 35 -8.78 -8.26 10.25
N SER A 36 -7.49 -8.41 9.94
CA SER A 36 -6.46 -8.85 10.89
C SER A 36 -5.97 -7.74 11.84
N GLY A 37 -6.49 -6.52 11.69
CA GLY A 37 -6.12 -5.36 12.52
C GLY A 37 -4.71 -4.82 12.23
N HIS A 38 -4.11 -5.18 11.09
CA HIS A 38 -2.76 -4.73 10.76
C HIS A 38 -2.72 -3.32 10.18
N ILE A 39 -3.77 -2.94 9.45
CA ILE A 39 -3.99 -1.59 8.93
C ILE A 39 -5.42 -1.15 9.20
N GLU A 40 -5.68 0.15 9.21
CA GLU A 40 -7.03 0.67 9.32
C GLU A 40 -7.67 0.77 7.93
N ARG A 41 -9.01 0.71 7.87
CA ARG A 41 -9.77 0.91 6.62
C ARG A 41 -9.92 2.40 6.29
N THR A 42 -8.80 3.12 6.27
CA THR A 42 -8.74 4.55 5.98
C THR A 42 -7.79 4.82 4.82
N PRO A 43 -8.07 5.83 3.96
CA PRO A 43 -7.18 6.20 2.87
C PRO A 43 -5.71 6.35 3.26
N LEU A 44 -5.46 7.09 4.34
CA LEU A 44 -4.12 7.40 4.83
C LEU A 44 -3.38 6.14 5.33
N SER A 45 -4.06 5.26 6.08
CA SER A 45 -3.43 4.03 6.59
C SER A 45 -3.01 3.10 5.45
N ILE A 46 -3.87 2.95 4.44
CA ILE A 46 -3.57 2.14 3.25
C ILE A 46 -2.44 2.78 2.42
N ALA A 47 -2.46 4.10 2.23
CA ALA A 47 -1.40 4.82 1.53
C ALA A 47 -0.03 4.68 2.22
N HIS A 48 0.03 4.81 3.54
CA HIS A 48 1.24 4.55 4.32
C HIS A 48 1.71 3.10 4.16
N PHE A 49 0.79 2.14 4.15
CA PHE A 49 1.12 0.73 3.92
C PHE A 49 1.76 0.54 2.54
N PHE A 50 1.24 1.17 1.49
CA PHE A 50 1.83 1.11 0.15
C PHE A 50 3.23 1.71 0.07
N HIS A 51 3.48 2.85 0.72
CA HIS A 51 4.82 3.45 0.78
C HIS A 51 5.82 2.61 1.60
N SER A 52 5.35 1.92 2.63
CA SER A 52 6.22 1.25 3.61
C SER A 52 6.62 -0.18 3.23
N ASN A 53 5.89 -0.83 2.30
CA ASN A 53 6.09 -2.26 1.99
C ASN A 53 6.63 -2.46 0.58
N THR A 54 7.93 -2.76 0.49
CA THR A 54 8.63 -2.99 -0.79
C THR A 54 8.24 -4.28 -1.52
N ASP A 55 7.57 -5.21 -0.83
CA ASP A 55 7.16 -6.51 -1.37
C ASP A 55 5.84 -6.43 -2.18
N LEU A 56 5.19 -5.28 -2.21
CA LEU A 56 3.99 -5.05 -3.02
C LEU A 56 4.34 -4.94 -4.50
N ASP A 57 3.58 -5.62 -5.37
CA ASP A 57 3.69 -5.42 -6.81
C ASP A 57 3.20 -4.00 -7.12
N LYS A 58 4.08 -3.17 -7.68
CA LYS A 58 3.77 -1.78 -8.04
C LYS A 58 2.59 -1.67 -8.99
N ARG A 59 2.40 -2.65 -9.89
CA ARG A 59 1.21 -2.70 -10.77
C ARG A 59 -0.05 -2.88 -9.95
N ALA A 60 -0.05 -3.81 -9.00
CA ALA A 60 -1.21 -4.04 -8.14
C ALA A 60 -1.56 -2.80 -7.30
N VAL A 61 -0.54 -2.06 -6.85
CA VAL A 61 -0.73 -0.76 -6.17
C VAL A 61 -1.36 0.27 -7.12
N GLY A 62 -0.84 0.41 -8.34
CA GLY A 62 -1.40 1.30 -9.36
C GLY A 62 -2.84 0.93 -9.73
N ASP A 63 -3.10 -0.34 -10.00
CA ASP A 63 -4.42 -0.88 -10.35
C ASP A 63 -5.41 -0.60 -9.22
N TYR A 64 -5.03 -0.85 -7.96
CA TYR A 64 -5.86 -0.57 -6.80
C TYR A 64 -6.19 0.93 -6.71
N MET A 65 -5.21 1.82 -6.80
CA MET A 65 -5.46 3.27 -6.72
C MET A 65 -6.24 3.82 -7.93
N GLY A 66 -6.17 3.15 -9.07
CA GLY A 66 -6.89 3.50 -10.30
C GLY A 66 -8.35 3.04 -10.34
N GLU A 67 -8.80 2.27 -9.35
CA GLU A 67 -10.20 1.82 -9.29
C GLU A 67 -11.19 2.98 -9.03
N ALA A 68 -12.41 2.82 -9.54
CA ALA A 68 -13.44 3.87 -9.49
C ALA A 68 -14.10 4.08 -8.11
N ASP A 69 -13.81 3.22 -7.13
CA ASP A 69 -14.37 3.28 -5.77
C ASP A 69 -13.82 4.49 -4.99
N GLU A 70 -14.65 5.11 -4.16
CA GLU A 70 -14.28 6.31 -3.39
C GLU A 70 -13.14 6.06 -2.39
N LEU A 71 -13.05 4.86 -1.80
CA LEU A 71 -11.93 4.51 -0.93
C LEU A 71 -10.63 4.50 -1.74
N ASN A 72 -10.65 3.87 -2.92
CA ASN A 72 -9.49 3.74 -3.80
C ASN A 72 -8.99 5.11 -4.29
N LYS A 73 -9.90 6.01 -4.70
CA LYS A 73 -9.57 7.41 -5.02
C LYS A 73 -9.00 8.16 -3.83
N GLY A 74 -9.60 8.00 -2.65
CA GLY A 74 -9.09 8.58 -1.42
C GLY A 74 -7.66 8.12 -1.13
N VAL A 75 -7.38 6.82 -1.31
CA VAL A 75 -6.04 6.24 -1.15
C VAL A 75 -5.06 6.87 -2.15
N LEU A 76 -5.46 7.06 -3.42
CA LEU A 76 -4.63 7.75 -4.40
C LEU A 76 -4.25 9.16 -3.94
N TYR A 77 -5.21 9.96 -3.48
CA TYR A 77 -4.94 11.32 -2.98
C TYR A 77 -3.98 11.30 -1.79
N ALA A 78 -4.25 10.46 -0.78
CA ALA A 78 -3.37 10.31 0.37
C ALA A 78 -1.97 9.81 -0.02
N TYR A 79 -1.86 8.91 -1.00
CA TYR A 79 -0.58 8.40 -1.49
C TYR A 79 0.25 9.51 -2.14
N VAL A 80 -0.38 10.38 -2.94
CA VAL A 80 0.27 11.55 -3.57
C VAL A 80 0.67 12.58 -2.52
N ASP A 81 -0.18 12.86 -1.53
CA ASP A 81 0.10 13.83 -0.47
C ASP A 81 1.30 13.43 0.41
N LEU A 82 1.58 12.12 0.50
CA LEU A 82 2.77 11.60 1.19
C LEU A 82 4.07 11.74 0.37
N MET A 83 4.00 12.20 -0.87
CA MET A 83 5.16 12.42 -1.74
C MET A 83 5.57 13.89 -1.72
N SER A 84 6.86 14.15 -1.48
CA SER A 84 7.42 15.49 -1.74
C SER A 84 7.79 15.65 -3.21
N PHE A 85 7.24 16.69 -3.84
CA PHE A 85 7.59 17.12 -5.20
C PHE A 85 8.34 18.47 -5.21
N GLU A 86 8.79 18.93 -4.04
CA GLU A 86 9.55 20.17 -3.91
C GLU A 86 10.83 20.10 -4.76
N ASP A 87 11.15 21.21 -5.41
CA ASP A 87 12.31 21.38 -6.31
C ASP A 87 12.39 20.43 -7.51
N LEU A 88 11.30 19.72 -7.84
CA LEU A 88 11.23 18.90 -9.04
C LEU A 88 10.66 19.67 -10.23
N THR A 89 11.24 19.47 -11.41
CA THR A 89 10.59 19.82 -12.67
C THR A 89 9.32 18.99 -12.85
N ILE A 90 8.40 19.45 -13.71
CA ILE A 90 7.15 18.72 -13.99
C ILE A 90 7.45 17.29 -14.45
N ASP A 91 8.44 17.09 -15.32
CA ASP A 91 8.81 15.75 -15.77
C ASP A 91 9.48 14.91 -14.66
N GLY A 92 10.22 15.56 -13.75
CA GLY A 92 10.76 14.93 -12.54
C GLY A 92 9.68 14.46 -11.57
N ALA A 93 8.67 15.31 -11.32
CA ALA A 93 7.53 14.99 -10.49
C ALA A 93 6.69 13.85 -11.09
N LEU A 94 6.43 13.88 -12.41
CA LEU A 94 5.75 12.81 -13.12
C LEU A 94 6.52 11.49 -13.05
N ARG A 95 7.83 11.49 -13.32
CA ARG A 95 8.65 10.27 -13.18
C ARG A 95 8.62 9.72 -11.77
N LYS A 96 8.71 10.59 -10.75
CA LYS A 96 8.66 10.20 -9.35
C LYS A 96 7.32 9.54 -9.02
N PHE A 97 6.21 10.19 -9.36
CA PHE A 97 4.87 9.67 -9.16
C PHE A 97 4.65 8.32 -9.83
N LEU A 98 4.98 8.20 -11.12
CA LEU A 98 4.76 6.98 -11.89
C LEU A 98 5.67 5.82 -11.46
N SER A 99 6.88 6.09 -10.96
CA SER A 99 7.81 5.04 -10.50
C SER A 99 7.36 4.28 -9.24
N GLY A 100 6.43 4.86 -8.48
CA GLY A 100 5.81 4.24 -7.32
C GLY A 100 4.64 3.33 -7.67
N ALA A 101 3.90 3.65 -8.75
CA ALA A 101 2.63 3.02 -9.09
C ALA A 101 2.65 2.21 -10.41
N LEU A 102 3.73 2.28 -11.19
CA LEU A 102 3.87 1.52 -12.45
C LEU A 102 5.32 1.02 -12.59
N PRO A 103 5.53 -0.26 -12.97
CA PRO A 103 6.85 -0.71 -13.40
C PRO A 103 7.20 -0.04 -14.73
N ARG A 104 8.49 0.21 -14.92
CA ARG A 104 9.01 0.56 -16.24
C ARG A 104 8.89 -0.62 -17.20
#